data_AF-A0A1F6PU22-F1
#
_entry.id   AF-A0A1F6PU22-F1
#
_cell.length_a   1.000
_cell.length_b   1.000
_cell.length_c   1.000
_cell.angle_alpha   90.00
_cell.angle_beta   90.00
_cell.angle_gamma   90.00
#
_symmetry.space_group_name_H-M   'P 1'
#
loop_
_entity.id
_entity.type
_entity.pdbx_description
1 polymer ?
#
loop_
_entity_poly.entity_id
_entity_poly.type
_entity_poly.pdbx_seq_one_letter_code
_entity_poly.pdbx_strand_id
1 'polypeptide(L)'
;MFSGLLFRLKNRKREKINLKRPAQNLVEFVFIIPLLIAILFGILEFAIFYRNVNAVEDIATEAAVAASRRLVLDTMTSNNIADTSNTGFNKAAKAARDVVMKRRGTLGIPALTLAYNDLGAGFGARPYALYEIVSTQTRLIDGVSTPIITLVVDYRTPSEDGIMVQLIYQYRTLLVGAQLPMLGSTPVTLIPRDIPISSTRIKQYLIY
;
A
#
# COMPACT_ATOMS: atom_id res chain seq x y z
N MET A 1 22.93 60.31 78.55
CA MET A 1 23.48 60.25 77.19
C MET A 1 23.99 58.85 76.91
N PHE A 2 23.22 58.02 76.20
CA PHE A 2 23.59 56.80 75.46
C PHE A 2 22.30 56.40 74.71
N SER A 3 22.17 56.75 73.43
CA SER A 3 22.60 55.96 72.27
C SER A 3 21.82 54.65 72.11
N GLY A 4 20.82 54.72 71.22
CA GLY A 4 20.78 53.82 70.07
C GLY A 4 20.32 52.39 70.30
N LEU A 5 19.00 52.17 70.29
CA LEU A 5 18.43 50.90 69.78
C LEU A 5 17.03 51.10 69.19
N LEU A 6 16.83 52.19 68.44
CA LEU A 6 15.60 52.40 67.68
C LEU A 6 15.79 51.91 66.24
N PHE A 7 15.27 50.69 66.04
CA PHE A 7 14.40 50.39 64.92
C PHE A 7 14.99 50.68 63.53
N ARG A 8 15.85 49.76 63.10
CA ARG A 8 16.26 49.61 61.70
C ARG A 8 15.04 49.12 60.88
N LEU A 9 14.10 50.03 60.58
CA LEU A 9 13.10 49.87 59.52
C LEU A 9 13.84 49.94 58.18
N LYS A 10 14.50 48.83 57.86
CA LYS A 10 14.98 48.52 56.53
C LYS A 10 13.73 48.37 55.66
N ASN A 11 13.37 49.45 54.96
CA ASN A 11 12.41 49.47 53.85
C ASN A 11 12.84 48.44 52.80
N ARG A 12 12.48 47.16 53.01
CA ARG A 12 12.39 46.19 51.92
C ARG A 12 11.13 46.54 51.15
N LYS A 13 11.27 47.39 50.13
CA LYS A 13 10.36 47.39 48.99
C LYS A 13 10.27 45.93 48.53
N ARG A 14 9.16 45.26 48.86
CA ARG A 14 8.83 43.98 48.23
C ARG A 14 8.53 44.32 46.78
N GLU A 15 9.49 44.08 45.90
CA GLU A 15 9.20 43.95 44.48
C GLU A 15 8.11 42.88 44.36
N LYS A 16 6.90 43.31 43.98
CA LYS A 16 5.88 42.38 43.52
C LYS A 16 6.42 41.80 42.22
N ILE A 17 7.01 40.60 42.30
CA ILE A 17 7.34 39.79 41.13
C ILE A 17 6.03 39.58 40.39
N ASN A 18 5.81 40.38 39.37
CA ASN A 18 4.62 40.35 38.55
C ASN A 18 4.78 39.18 37.59
N LEU A 19 4.39 37.97 38.02
CA LEU A 19 4.31 36.75 37.20
C LEU A 19 3.22 36.90 36.13
N LYS A 20 3.41 37.84 35.20
CA LYS A 20 2.81 37.80 33.86
C LYS A 20 3.62 36.76 33.07
N ARG A 21 3.17 35.60 32.60
CA ARG A 21 1.88 34.89 32.57
C ARG A 21 2.22 33.39 32.44
N PRO A 22 1.56 32.45 33.13
CA PRO A 22 1.71 31.01 32.87
C PRO A 22 0.97 30.50 31.61
N ALA A 23 0.33 31.40 30.85
CA ALA A 23 -0.52 31.02 29.71
C ALA A 23 0.24 30.77 28.38
N GLN A 24 1.48 31.23 28.24
CA GLN A 24 2.25 31.06 27.00
C GLN A 24 2.66 29.60 26.76
N ASN A 25 3.06 28.89 27.83
CA ASN A 25 3.35 27.45 27.76
C ASN A 25 2.12 26.62 27.37
N LEU A 26 0.92 27.00 27.84
CA LEU A 26 -0.30 26.24 27.54
C LEU A 26 -0.68 26.35 26.05
N VAL A 27 -0.51 27.53 25.44
CA VAL A 27 -0.80 27.75 24.02
C VAL A 27 0.18 27.00 23.13
N GLU A 28 1.48 26.98 23.45
CA GLU A 28 2.47 26.17 22.74
C GLU A 28 2.15 24.68 22.82
N PHE A 29 1.71 24.18 23.99
CA PHE A 29 1.28 22.79 24.16
C PHE A 29 0.08 22.41 23.27
N VAL A 30 -0.87 23.32 23.07
CA VAL A 30 -2.06 23.10 22.23
C VAL A 30 -1.70 22.94 20.75
N PHE A 31 -0.61 23.55 20.28
CA PHE A 31 -0.15 23.38 18.89
C PHE A 31 0.86 22.24 18.72
N ILE A 32 1.74 22.03 19.69
CA ILE A 32 2.81 21.02 19.61
C ILE A 32 2.26 19.60 19.73
N ILE A 33 1.31 19.33 20.64
CA ILE A 33 0.76 17.98 20.82
C ILE A 33 0.09 17.46 19.52
N PRO A 34 -0.84 18.19 18.87
CA PRO A 34 -1.45 17.73 17.63
C PRO A 34 -0.42 17.53 16.51
N LEU A 35 0.61 18.38 16.43
CA LEU A 35 1.69 18.22 15.47
C LEU A 35 2.48 16.94 15.70
N LEU A 36 2.86 16.64 16.95
CA LEU A 36 3.55 15.41 17.31
C LEU A 36 2.71 14.17 17.00
N ILE A 37 1.40 14.22 17.27
CA ILE A 37 0.46 13.15 16.93
C ILE A 37 0.40 12.93 15.41
N ALA A 38 0.31 14.01 14.62
CA ALA A 38 0.30 13.91 13.16
C ALA A 38 1.60 13.30 12.62
N ILE A 39 2.76 13.70 13.15
CA ILE A 39 4.07 13.12 12.80
C ILE A 39 4.11 11.63 13.15
N LEU A 40 3.66 11.26 14.36
CA LEU A 40 3.65 9.87 14.82
C LEU A 40 2.79 8.98 13.90
N PHE A 41 1.56 9.40 13.58
CA PHE A 41 0.71 8.64 12.67
C PHE A 41 1.26 8.60 11.25
N GLY A 42 1.91 9.67 10.78
CA GLY A 42 2.60 9.70 9.50
C GLY A 42 3.73 8.67 9.41
N ILE A 43 4.56 8.55 10.45
CA ILE A 43 5.64 7.56 10.53
C ILE A 43 5.07 6.13 10.53
N LEU A 44 4.00 5.88 11.30
CA LEU A 44 3.35 4.57 11.34
C LEU A 44 2.73 4.19 9.99
N GLU A 45 2.01 5.12 9.36
CA GLU A 45 1.44 4.93 8.02
C GLU A 45 2.52 4.63 6.99
N PHE A 46 3.61 5.40 7.00
CA PHE A 46 4.75 5.19 6.12
C PHE A 46 5.41 3.82 6.33
N ALA A 47 5.58 3.37 7.57
CA ALA A 47 6.14 2.06 7.87
C ALA A 47 5.26 0.91 7.33
N ILE A 48 3.93 1.03 7.48
CA ILE A 48 2.97 0.05 6.95
C ILE A 48 2.98 0.06 5.42
N PHE A 49 2.98 1.24 4.81
CA PHE A 49 3.08 1.41 3.37
C PHE A 49 4.35 0.75 2.81
N TYR A 50 5.52 1.09 3.37
CA TYR A 50 6.80 0.56 2.92
C TYR A 50 6.88 -0.97 3.08
N ARG A 51 6.35 -1.52 4.17
CA ARG A 51 6.22 -2.98 4.35
C ARG A 51 5.39 -3.62 3.23
N ASN A 52 4.30 -2.98 2.83
CA ASN A 52 3.45 -3.49 1.75
C ASN A 52 4.12 -3.36 0.38
N VAL A 53 4.90 -2.31 0.13
CA VAL A 53 5.72 -2.17 -1.09
C VAL A 53 6.66 -3.36 -1.24
N ASN A 54 7.44 -3.67 -0.20
CA ASN A 54 8.35 -4.82 -0.22
C ASN A 54 7.59 -6.14 -0.38
N ALA A 55 6.46 -6.29 0.33
CA ALA A 55 5.65 -7.50 0.21
C ALA A 55 5.10 -7.70 -1.21
N VAL A 56 4.68 -6.64 -1.91
CA VAL A 56 4.22 -6.74 -3.30
C VAL A 56 5.35 -7.22 -4.20
N GLU A 57 6.57 -6.72 -4.03
CA GLU A 57 7.72 -7.17 -4.82
C GLU A 57 8.14 -8.60 -4.53
N ASP A 58 8.19 -8.98 -3.25
CA ASP A 58 8.51 -10.36 -2.85
C ASP A 58 7.48 -11.34 -3.43
N ILE A 59 6.19 -11.01 -3.36
CA ILE A 59 5.11 -11.85 -3.92
C ILE A 59 5.23 -11.93 -5.44
N ALA A 60 5.48 -10.82 -6.12
CA ALA A 60 5.65 -10.81 -7.57
C ALA A 60 6.85 -11.68 -8.00
N THR A 61 7.95 -11.59 -7.26
CA THR A 61 9.16 -12.40 -7.49
C THR A 61 8.88 -13.89 -7.29
N GLU A 62 8.27 -14.25 -6.15
CA GLU A 62 7.88 -15.63 -5.87
C GLU A 62 6.90 -16.17 -6.93
N ALA A 63 5.96 -15.33 -7.39
CA ALA A 63 4.99 -15.69 -8.42
C ALA A 63 5.66 -15.93 -9.79
N ALA A 64 6.62 -15.08 -10.18
CA ALA A 64 7.40 -15.25 -11.41
C ALA A 64 8.22 -16.55 -11.39
N VAL A 65 8.89 -16.84 -10.27
CA VAL A 65 9.65 -18.08 -10.08
C VAL A 65 8.73 -19.31 -10.06
N ALA A 66 7.56 -19.20 -9.44
CA ALA A 66 6.58 -20.30 -9.44
C ALA A 66 6.02 -20.57 -10.85
N ALA A 67 5.79 -19.51 -11.64
CA ALA A 67 5.34 -19.63 -13.02
C ALA A 67 6.41 -20.26 -13.92
N SER A 68 7.68 -19.85 -13.79
CA SER A 68 8.78 -20.33 -14.66
C SER A 68 9.10 -21.82 -14.51
N ARG A 69 8.68 -22.42 -13.40
CA ARG A 69 8.81 -23.86 -13.12
C ARG A 69 7.66 -24.71 -13.66
N ARG A 70 6.70 -24.12 -14.37
CA ARG A 70 5.53 -24.83 -14.90
C ARG A 70 5.63 -25.00 -16.40
N LEU A 71 5.59 -26.25 -16.82
CA LEU A 71 5.33 -26.60 -18.21
C LEU A 71 3.85 -26.33 -18.54
N VAL A 72 3.64 -25.57 -19.62
CA VAL A 72 2.32 -25.32 -20.20
C VAL A 72 2.23 -26.12 -21.50
N LEU A 73 1.14 -26.87 -21.65
CA LEU A 73 0.89 -27.69 -22.84
C LEU A 73 0.00 -26.92 -23.81
N ASP A 74 0.18 -27.16 -25.12
CA ASP A 74 -0.62 -26.55 -26.19
C ASP A 74 -2.13 -26.78 -26.04
N THR A 75 -2.52 -27.85 -25.35
CA THR A 75 -3.92 -28.19 -25.10
C THR A 75 -4.61 -27.28 -24.08
N MET A 76 -3.87 -26.50 -23.29
CA MET A 76 -4.37 -25.68 -22.17
C MET A 76 -5.06 -24.39 -22.63
N THR A 77 -6.21 -24.53 -23.26
CA THR A 77 -6.93 -23.43 -23.92
C THR A 77 -8.10 -22.86 -23.11
N SER A 78 -8.42 -23.45 -21.95
CA SER A 78 -9.51 -23.04 -21.08
C SER A 78 -9.31 -21.63 -20.52
N ASN A 79 -10.38 -20.82 -20.50
CA ASN A 79 -10.44 -19.53 -19.81
C ASN A 79 -10.91 -19.67 -18.36
N ASN A 80 -11.29 -20.88 -17.93
CA ASN A 80 -11.76 -21.13 -16.58
C ASN A 80 -10.57 -21.40 -15.64
N ILE A 81 -10.22 -20.43 -14.81
CA ILE A 81 -9.10 -20.52 -13.86
C ILE A 81 -9.20 -21.70 -12.86
N ALA A 82 -10.40 -22.23 -12.63
CA ALA A 82 -10.61 -23.40 -11.77
C ALA A 82 -10.35 -24.74 -12.47
N ASP A 83 -10.26 -24.77 -13.80
CA ASP A 83 -10.07 -25.98 -14.59
C ASP A 83 -8.67 -26.57 -14.36
N THR A 84 -8.63 -27.80 -13.84
CA THR A 84 -7.40 -28.54 -13.50
C THR A 84 -7.06 -29.62 -14.52
N SER A 85 -7.87 -29.80 -15.56
CA SER A 85 -7.66 -30.82 -16.59
C SER A 85 -6.42 -30.54 -17.46
N ASN A 86 -6.06 -31.50 -18.31
CA ASN A 86 -4.95 -31.31 -19.28
C ASN A 86 -5.29 -30.28 -20.37
N THR A 87 -6.57 -30.02 -20.62
CA THR A 87 -7.07 -28.92 -21.46
C THR A 87 -7.36 -27.64 -20.67
N GLY A 88 -7.06 -27.66 -19.37
CA GLY A 88 -7.45 -26.64 -18.41
C GLY A 88 -6.68 -25.34 -18.55
N PHE A 89 -6.79 -24.49 -17.53
CA PHE A 89 -6.18 -23.17 -17.54
C PHE A 89 -4.65 -23.26 -17.55
N ASN A 90 -4.00 -22.23 -18.10
CA ASN A 90 -2.54 -22.13 -18.15
C ASN A 90 -1.92 -22.34 -16.75
N LYS A 91 -1.08 -23.39 -16.63
CA LYS A 91 -0.49 -23.81 -15.35
C LYS A 91 0.50 -22.79 -14.79
N ALA A 92 1.20 -22.02 -15.62
CA ALA A 92 2.12 -20.98 -15.17
C ALA A 92 1.36 -19.81 -14.55
N ALA A 93 0.31 -19.31 -15.23
CA ALA A 93 -0.57 -18.27 -14.70
C ALA A 93 -1.28 -18.71 -13.41
N LYS A 94 -1.72 -19.98 -13.35
CA LYS A 94 -2.30 -20.56 -12.13
C LYS A 94 -1.30 -20.60 -10.96
N ALA A 95 -0.06 -21.02 -11.21
CA ALA A 95 0.96 -21.09 -10.16
C ALA A 95 1.30 -19.69 -9.60
N ALA A 96 1.41 -18.67 -10.46
CA ALA A 96 1.59 -17.28 -10.03
C ALA A 96 0.43 -16.82 -9.13
N ARG A 97 -0.81 -17.10 -9.53
CA ARG A 97 -2.01 -16.79 -8.73
C ARG A 97 -2.00 -17.49 -7.38
N ASP A 98 -1.63 -18.77 -7.34
CA ASP A 98 -1.63 -19.54 -6.09
C ASP A 98 -0.62 -18.96 -5.07
N VAL A 99 0.50 -18.41 -5.53
CA VAL A 99 1.44 -17.65 -4.67
C VAL A 99 0.78 -16.40 -4.10
N VAL A 100 0.13 -15.59 -4.94
CA VAL A 100 -0.60 -14.39 -4.46
C VAL A 100 -1.68 -14.76 -3.44
N MET A 101 -2.43 -15.84 -3.70
CA MET A 101 -3.47 -16.33 -2.80
C MET A 101 -2.91 -16.85 -1.47
N LYS A 102 -1.73 -17.47 -1.48
CA LYS A 102 -1.02 -17.90 -0.27
C LYS A 102 -0.52 -16.71 0.55
N ARG A 103 -0.05 -15.65 -0.11
CA ARG A 103 0.58 -14.49 0.52
C ARG A 103 -0.36 -13.32 0.81
N ARG A 104 -1.61 -13.34 0.35
CA ARG A 104 -2.61 -12.26 0.56
C ARG A 104 -2.72 -11.75 2.00
N GLY A 105 -2.48 -12.60 2.99
CA GLY A 105 -2.47 -12.22 4.41
C GLY A 105 -1.39 -11.18 4.75
N THR A 106 -0.22 -11.22 4.10
CA THR A 106 0.86 -10.25 4.36
C THR A 106 0.52 -8.84 3.88
N LEU A 107 -0.40 -8.73 2.92
CA LEU A 107 -0.93 -7.45 2.41
C LEU A 107 -2.09 -6.91 3.27
N GLY A 108 -2.51 -7.64 4.31
CA GLY A 108 -3.67 -7.30 5.14
C GLY A 108 -5.01 -7.62 4.50
N ILE A 109 -5.06 -8.54 3.53
CA ILE A 109 -6.28 -8.86 2.74
C ILE A 109 -6.59 -10.36 2.82
N PRO A 110 -6.95 -10.89 4.00
CA PRO A 110 -7.13 -12.33 4.19
C PRO A 110 -8.31 -12.91 3.38
N ALA A 111 -9.32 -12.10 3.07
CA ALA A 111 -10.51 -12.46 2.29
C ALA A 111 -10.42 -11.93 0.85
N LEU A 112 -9.39 -12.35 0.11
CA LEU A 112 -9.23 -12.04 -1.32
C LEU A 112 -9.77 -13.19 -2.18
N THR A 113 -10.48 -12.85 -3.24
CA THR A 113 -10.84 -13.80 -4.30
C THR A 113 -10.34 -13.29 -5.63
N LEU A 114 -9.69 -14.16 -6.42
CA LEU A 114 -9.13 -13.81 -7.72
C LEU A 114 -9.85 -14.57 -8.83
N ALA A 115 -10.21 -13.83 -9.88
CA ALA A 115 -10.84 -14.32 -11.10
C ALA A 115 -9.99 -13.93 -12.32
N TYR A 116 -10.08 -14.73 -13.37
CA TYR A 116 -9.45 -14.40 -14.64
C TYR A 116 -10.28 -13.32 -15.36
N ASN A 117 -9.61 -12.27 -15.83
CA ASN A 117 -10.19 -11.27 -16.72
C ASN A 117 -9.78 -11.59 -18.15
N ASP A 118 -10.75 -11.87 -19.01
CA ASP A 118 -10.48 -12.15 -20.42
C ASP A 118 -10.21 -10.84 -21.16
N LEU A 119 -8.95 -10.63 -21.55
CA LEU A 119 -8.51 -9.45 -22.31
C LEU A 119 -8.84 -9.54 -23.81
N GLY A 120 -9.34 -10.69 -24.28
CA GLY A 120 -9.67 -10.93 -25.67
C GLY A 120 -8.49 -11.31 -26.55
N ALA A 121 -8.78 -11.60 -27.82
CA ALA A 121 -7.83 -12.21 -28.76
C ALA A 121 -6.62 -11.34 -29.15
N GLY A 122 -6.68 -10.02 -28.93
CA GLY A 122 -5.56 -9.11 -29.20
C GLY A 122 -4.34 -9.33 -28.28
N PHE A 123 -4.51 -10.08 -27.19
CA PHE A 123 -3.48 -10.35 -26.19
C PHE A 123 -2.86 -11.75 -26.31
N GLY A 124 -2.94 -12.34 -27.50
CA GLY A 124 -2.40 -13.67 -27.82
C GLY A 124 -3.46 -14.77 -27.80
N ALA A 125 -3.11 -15.92 -28.35
CA ALA A 125 -3.98 -17.09 -28.41
C ALA A 125 -3.58 -18.09 -27.33
N ARG A 126 -4.55 -18.58 -26.55
CA ARG A 126 -4.28 -19.54 -25.47
C ARG A 126 -3.66 -20.83 -26.06
N PRO A 127 -2.69 -21.45 -25.37
CA PRO A 127 -2.18 -21.11 -24.03
C PRO A 127 -1.16 -19.95 -23.99
N TYR A 128 -0.69 -19.47 -25.14
CA TYR A 128 0.34 -18.44 -25.29
C TYR A 128 -0.27 -17.04 -25.37
N ALA A 129 -0.80 -16.58 -24.25
CA ALA A 129 -1.48 -15.30 -24.12
C ALA A 129 -0.99 -14.52 -22.91
N LEU A 130 -1.40 -13.25 -22.83
CA LEU A 130 -1.29 -12.46 -21.61
C LEU A 130 -2.50 -12.76 -20.73
N TYR A 131 -2.23 -13.16 -19.49
CA TYR A 131 -3.25 -13.50 -18.51
C TYR A 131 -3.37 -12.38 -17.49
N GLU A 132 -4.54 -11.75 -17.41
CA GLU A 132 -4.86 -10.83 -16.33
C GLU A 132 -5.78 -11.52 -15.33
N ILE A 133 -5.38 -11.49 -14.07
CA ILE A 133 -6.09 -12.11 -12.96
C ILE A 133 -6.37 -11.01 -11.95
N VAL A 134 -7.63 -10.66 -11.79
CA VAL A 134 -8.08 -9.53 -10.99
C VAL A 134 -8.80 -10.00 -9.73
N SER A 135 -8.76 -9.19 -8.69
CA SER A 135 -9.61 -9.41 -7.52
C SER A 135 -11.06 -9.08 -7.82
N THR A 136 -11.97 -9.92 -7.33
CA THR A 136 -13.42 -9.64 -7.40
C THR A 136 -13.80 -8.48 -6.48
N GLN A 137 -13.04 -8.28 -5.41
CA GLN A 137 -13.15 -7.09 -4.57
C GLN A 137 -12.55 -5.88 -5.30
N THR A 138 -13.29 -4.77 -5.30
CA THR A 138 -12.88 -3.52 -5.94
C THR A 138 -12.91 -2.36 -4.95
N ARG A 139 -12.31 -1.23 -5.36
CA ARG A 139 -12.40 0.06 -4.68
C ARG A 139 -12.72 1.15 -5.68
N LEU A 140 -13.47 2.15 -5.22
CA LEU A 140 -13.76 3.34 -6.02
C LEU A 140 -12.58 4.31 -5.89
N ILE A 141 -11.85 4.50 -6.98
CA ILE A 141 -10.76 5.46 -7.12
C ILE A 141 -11.19 6.44 -8.22
N ASP A 142 -11.33 7.71 -7.89
CA ASP A 142 -11.80 8.76 -8.82
C ASP A 142 -13.11 8.40 -9.56
N GLY A 143 -14.02 7.72 -8.87
CA GLY A 143 -15.30 7.27 -9.43
C GLY A 143 -15.23 5.97 -10.26
N VAL A 144 -14.05 5.38 -10.41
CA VAL A 144 -13.82 4.14 -11.16
C VAL A 144 -13.64 2.96 -10.20
N SER A 145 -14.44 1.90 -10.41
CA SER A 145 -14.30 0.65 -9.65
C SER A 145 -13.07 -0.13 -10.12
N THR A 146 -12.00 -0.04 -9.33
CA THR A 146 -10.69 -0.62 -9.62
C THR A 146 -10.46 -1.87 -8.76
N PRO A 147 -9.99 -3.00 -9.32
CA PRO A 147 -9.63 -4.18 -8.53
C PRO A 147 -8.58 -3.87 -7.47
N ILE A 148 -8.74 -4.42 -6.26
CA ILE A 148 -7.76 -4.29 -5.18
C ILE A 148 -6.42 -4.90 -5.60
N ILE A 149 -6.44 -6.05 -6.27
CA ILE A 149 -5.25 -6.71 -6.81
C ILE A 149 -5.45 -6.99 -8.29
N THR A 150 -4.41 -6.72 -9.07
CA THR A 150 -4.29 -7.14 -10.46
C THR A 150 -2.96 -7.86 -10.63
N LEU A 151 -3.02 -9.13 -11.02
CA LEU A 151 -1.86 -9.95 -11.37
C LEU A 151 -1.85 -10.12 -12.88
N VAL A 152 -0.77 -9.69 -13.53
CA VAL A 152 -0.53 -9.89 -14.95
C VAL A 152 0.56 -10.93 -15.13
N VAL A 153 0.30 -11.93 -15.97
CA VAL A 153 1.26 -12.96 -16.37
C VAL A 153 1.32 -12.99 -17.89
N ASP A 154 2.43 -12.50 -18.46
CA ASP A 154 2.69 -12.59 -19.89
C ASP A 154 3.35 -13.92 -20.22
N TYR A 155 2.65 -14.75 -20.99
CA TYR A 155 3.11 -16.06 -21.43
C TYR A 155 3.05 -16.18 -22.97
N ARG A 156 3.11 -15.07 -23.71
CA ARG A 156 2.98 -15.09 -25.18
C ARG A 156 4.18 -15.72 -25.89
N THR A 157 5.39 -15.39 -25.46
CA THR A 157 6.65 -15.83 -26.10
C THR A 157 7.61 -16.38 -25.03
N PRO A 158 7.23 -17.42 -24.27
CA PRO A 158 7.98 -17.81 -23.06
C PRO A 158 9.39 -18.36 -23.34
N SER A 159 9.65 -18.83 -24.55
CA SER A 159 10.97 -19.31 -24.98
C SER A 159 11.93 -18.19 -25.38
N GLU A 160 11.42 -17.08 -25.90
CA GLU A 160 12.23 -15.93 -26.36
C GLU A 160 12.31 -14.85 -25.27
N ASP A 161 11.17 -14.53 -24.68
CA ASP A 161 11.01 -13.43 -23.73
C ASP A 161 10.86 -13.88 -22.28
N GLY A 162 10.92 -15.18 -21.99
CA GLY A 162 10.60 -15.70 -20.67
C GLY A 162 9.16 -15.40 -20.27
N ILE A 163 8.84 -15.68 -19.01
CA ILE A 163 7.56 -15.33 -18.41
C ILE A 163 7.73 -14.01 -17.67
N MET A 164 6.86 -13.05 -17.96
CA MET A 164 6.82 -11.79 -17.21
C MET A 164 5.65 -11.81 -16.24
N VAL A 165 5.91 -11.45 -14.98
CA VAL A 165 4.86 -11.28 -13.96
C VAL A 165 4.91 -9.85 -13.42
N GLN A 166 3.73 -9.26 -13.23
CA GLN A 166 3.55 -7.98 -12.57
C GLN A 166 2.38 -8.07 -11.60
N LEU A 167 2.57 -7.58 -10.38
CA LEU A 167 1.53 -7.50 -9.36
C LEU A 167 1.25 -6.04 -9.04
N ILE A 168 -0.02 -5.65 -9.11
CA ILE A 168 -0.49 -4.33 -8.72
C ILE A 168 -1.42 -4.51 -7.53
N TYR A 169 -1.15 -3.78 -6.46
CA TYR A 169 -1.97 -3.73 -5.25
C TYR A 169 -2.41 -2.28 -5.00
N GLN A 170 -3.71 -2.07 -4.92
CA GLN A 170 -4.27 -0.81 -4.45
C GLN A 170 -4.16 -0.75 -2.93
N TYR A 171 -3.16 -0.06 -2.40
CA TYR A 171 -3.03 0.18 -0.96
C TYR A 171 -4.01 1.26 -0.51
N ARG A 172 -4.64 1.08 0.65
CA ARG A 172 -5.49 2.12 1.26
C ARG A 172 -4.83 2.59 2.54
N THR A 173 -4.66 3.91 2.65
CA THR A 173 -4.13 4.50 3.86
C THR A 173 -5.08 4.28 5.03
N LEU A 174 -4.53 3.96 6.20
CA LEU A 174 -5.31 3.60 7.39
C LEU A 174 -5.56 4.81 8.28
N LEU A 175 -4.54 5.65 8.44
CA LEU A 175 -4.48 6.70 9.45
C LEU A 175 -4.56 8.10 8.84
N VAL A 176 -4.16 8.26 7.58
CA VAL A 176 -3.99 9.58 6.96
C VAL A 176 -4.79 9.67 5.65
N GLY A 177 -6.03 10.15 5.78
CA GLY A 177 -6.88 10.58 4.68
C GLY A 177 -7.43 11.97 5.01
N ALA A 178 -6.54 12.95 5.16
CA ALA A 178 -6.90 14.32 5.49
C ALA A 178 -7.21 15.09 4.21
N GLN A 179 -8.47 15.49 4.05
CA GLN A 179 -8.89 16.46 3.06
C GLN A 179 -8.98 17.81 3.76
N LEU A 180 -8.28 18.83 3.25
CA LEU A 180 -8.49 20.19 3.69
C LEU A 180 -9.68 20.76 2.93
N PRO A 181 -10.81 21.06 3.59
CA PRO A 181 -11.87 21.80 2.94
C PRO A 181 -11.35 23.21 2.63
N MET A 182 -11.19 23.52 1.34
CA MET A 182 -11.07 24.90 0.90
C MET A 182 -12.48 25.46 0.68
N LEU A 183 -12.75 26.64 1.22
CA LEU A 183 -14.01 27.36 0.99
C LEU A 183 -14.17 27.63 -0.52
N GLY A 184 -15.03 26.86 -1.19
CA GLY A 184 -15.46 27.08 -2.58
C GLY A 184 -14.71 26.33 -3.68
N SER A 185 -13.74 25.45 -3.37
CA SER A 185 -12.99 24.68 -4.38
C SER A 185 -12.87 23.20 -4.05
N THR A 186 -12.43 22.40 -5.03
CA THR A 186 -12.08 20.99 -4.86
C THR A 186 -11.14 20.83 -3.65
N PRO A 187 -11.42 19.91 -2.72
CA PRO A 187 -10.62 19.74 -1.52
C PRO A 187 -9.18 19.36 -1.89
N VAL A 188 -8.21 20.05 -1.30
CA VAL A 188 -6.80 19.70 -1.45
C VAL A 188 -6.56 18.42 -0.66
N THR A 189 -6.26 17.34 -1.38
CA THR A 189 -5.92 16.05 -0.78
C THR A 189 -4.44 16.07 -0.45
N LEU A 190 -4.11 16.14 0.85
CA LEU A 190 -2.72 16.18 1.30
C LEU A 190 -2.04 14.81 1.16
N ILE A 191 -2.78 13.73 1.44
CA ILE A 191 -2.33 12.35 1.31
C ILE A 191 -3.45 11.56 0.64
N PRO A 192 -3.21 10.95 -0.54
CA PRO A 192 -4.22 10.17 -1.24
C PRO A 192 -4.63 8.94 -0.42
N ARG A 193 -5.93 8.67 -0.38
CA ARG A 193 -6.49 7.56 0.39
C ARG A 193 -6.17 6.20 -0.21
N ASP A 194 -6.09 6.13 -1.53
CA ASP A 194 -5.79 4.92 -2.29
C ASP A 194 -4.55 5.18 -3.15
N ILE A 195 -3.54 4.32 -3.01
CA ILE A 195 -2.23 4.45 -3.64
C ILE A 195 -1.93 3.14 -4.39
N PRO A 196 -1.72 3.19 -5.71
CA PRO A 196 -1.31 2.00 -6.46
C PRO A 196 0.15 1.65 -6.13
N ILE A 197 0.37 0.47 -5.58
CA ILE A 197 1.68 -0.15 -5.43
C ILE A 197 1.82 -1.15 -6.56
N SER A 198 2.74 -0.90 -7.49
CA SER A 198 3.08 -1.86 -8.54
C SER A 198 4.44 -2.46 -8.24
N SER A 199 4.55 -3.78 -8.38
CA SER A 199 5.84 -4.42 -8.59
C SER A 199 6.46 -3.92 -9.89
N THR A 200 7.77 -4.03 -9.99
CA THR A 200 8.45 -4.04 -11.28
C THR A 200 7.98 -5.24 -12.09
N ARG A 201 8.23 -5.19 -13.41
CA ARG A 201 7.97 -6.32 -14.30
C ARG A 201 9.09 -7.32 -14.13
N ILE A 202 8.78 -8.46 -13.54
CA ILE A 202 9.77 -9.49 -13.24
C ILE A 202 9.75 -10.53 -14.35
N LYS A 203 10.86 -10.63 -15.07
CA LYS A 203 11.07 -11.59 -16.16
C LYS A 203 11.86 -12.79 -15.63
N GLN A 204 11.33 -13.98 -15.81
CA GLN A 204 11.97 -15.25 -15.47
C GLN A 204 11.97 -16.18 -16.67
N TYR A 205 13.13 -16.70 -17.04
CA TYR A 205 13.21 -17.72 -18.09
C TYR A 205 12.72 -19.06 -17.56
N LEU A 206 12.20 -19.89 -18.47
CA LEU A 206 11.77 -21.24 -18.13
C LEU A 206 12.95 -22.03 -17.57
N ILE A 207 12.80 -22.51 -16.33
CA ILE A 207 13.79 -23.34 -15.65
C ILE A 207 13.27 -24.77 -15.76
N TYR A 208 13.77 -25.50 -16.76
CA TYR A 208 13.50 -26.92 -16.96
C TYR A 208 14.43 -27.78 -16.10
#